data_AF-A0A9X8ZY55-F1
#
_entry.id   AF-A0A9X8ZY55-F1
#
_cell.length_a   1.000
_cell.length_b   1.000
_cell.length_c   1.000
_cell.angle_alpha   90.00
_cell.angle_beta   90.00
_cell.angle_gamma   90.00
#
_symmetry.space_group_name_H-M   'P 1'
#
loop_
_entity.id
_entity.type
_entity.pdbx_description
1 polymer ?
#
loop_
_entity_poly.entity_id
_entity_poly.type
_entity_poly.pdbx_seq_one_letter_code
_entity_poly.pdbx_strand_id
1 'polypeptide(L)' 'MDNNIFNNIEKEAKVNKEDIFKLASSVQNANLRDETVLRQLIHQVALMAGREVPKEQEDQIVKAI' A
#
# COMPACT_ATOMS: atom_id res chain seq x y z
N MET A 1 -12.78 17.03 4.93
CA MET A 1 -12.92 16.09 6.07
C MET A 1 -12.06 14.87 5.76
N ASP A 2 -10.76 15.07 5.51
CA ASP A 2 -9.92 14.05 4.83
C ASP A 2 -8.76 13.55 5.70
N ASN A 3 -8.45 14.28 6.78
CA ASN A 3 -7.30 13.99 7.64
C ASN A 3 -7.46 12.76 8.53
N ASN A 4 -8.67 12.25 8.73
CA ASN A 4 -8.92 11.16 9.68
C ASN A 4 -8.42 9.80 9.17
N ILE A 5 -8.56 9.53 7.87
CA ILE A 5 -8.13 8.25 7.28
C ILE A 5 -6.60 8.17 7.34
N PHE A 6 -5.90 9.23 6.93
CA PHE A 6 -4.44 9.29 6.99
C PHE A 6 -3.92 9.24 8.43
N ASN A 7 -4.55 9.94 9.38
CA ASN A 7 -4.12 9.90 10.78
C ASN A 7 -4.29 8.50 11.40
N ASN A 8 -5.33 7.75 11.02
CA ASN A 8 -5.52 6.37 11.47
C ASN A 8 -4.47 5.43 10.86
N ILE A 9 -4.22 5.56 9.56
CA ILE A 9 -3.17 4.77 8.87
C ILE A 9 -1.79 5.09 9.46
N GLU A 10 -1.47 6.36 9.68
CA GLU A 10 -0.22 6.81 10.29
C GLU A 10 -0.06 6.23 11.71
N LYS A 11 -1.13 6.17 12.51
CA LYS A 11 -1.08 5.55 13.84
C LYS A 11 -0.95 4.02 13.81
N GLU A 12 -1.67 3.35 12.91
CA GLU A 12 -1.73 1.88 12.88
C GLU A 12 -0.59 1.22 12.09
N ALA A 13 -0.09 1.92 11.08
CA ALA A 13 0.95 1.45 10.17
C ALA A 13 2.24 2.26 10.31
N LYS A 14 2.30 3.29 11.17
CA LYS A 14 3.50 4.11 11.40
C LYS A 14 4.10 4.72 10.12
N VAL A 15 3.26 4.95 9.11
CA VAL A 15 3.65 5.52 7.81
C VAL A 15 3.36 7.00 7.78
N ASN A 16 4.29 7.80 7.27
CA ASN A 16 4.09 9.25 7.16
C ASN A 16 3.14 9.58 6.00
N LYS A 17 2.43 10.69 6.12
CA LYS A 17 1.57 11.21 5.03
C LYS A 17 2.34 11.40 3.72
N GLU A 18 3.56 11.92 3.77
CA GLU A 18 4.40 12.09 2.58
C GLU A 18 4.66 10.76 1.86
N ASP A 19 4.92 9.69 2.59
CA ASP A 19 5.18 8.37 2.01
C ASP A 19 3.92 7.83 1.34
N ILE A 20 2.75 8.00 1.97
CA ILE A 20 1.46 7.63 1.39
C ILE A 20 1.17 8.45 0.11
N PHE A 21 1.43 9.76 0.12
CA PHE A 21 1.22 10.62 -1.05
C PHE A 21 2.18 10.28 -2.20
N LYS A 22 3.46 10.05 -1.90
CA LYS A 22 4.46 9.62 -2.90
C LYS A 22 4.06 8.30 -3.52
N LEU A 23 3.59 7.36 -2.70
CA LEU A 23 3.14 6.07 -3.15
C LEU A 23 1.87 6.19 -4.01
N ALA A 24 0.86 6.95 -3.56
CA ALA A 24 -0.35 7.24 -4.33
C ALA A 24 -0.02 7.86 -5.71
N SER A 25 0.95 8.78 -5.74
CA SER A 25 1.42 9.43 -6.97
C SER A 25 2.18 8.47 -7.89
N SER A 26 2.99 7.56 -7.32
CA SER A 26 3.71 6.55 -8.11
C SER A 26 2.76 5.52 -8.70
N VAL A 27 1.68 5.18 -7.98
CA VAL A 27 0.69 4.21 -8.46
C VAL A 27 -0.40 4.79 -9.34
N GLN A 28 -0.66 6.09 -9.26
CA GLN A 28 -1.59 6.77 -10.18
C GLN A 28 -1.19 6.59 -11.66
N ASN A 29 0.12 6.50 -11.92
CA ASN A 29 0.64 6.21 -13.26
C ASN A 29 1.02 4.73 -13.46
N ALA A 30 0.98 3.92 -12.41
CA ALA A 30 1.27 2.49 -12.49
C ALA A 30 0.03 1.71 -12.90
N ASN A 31 0.23 0.63 -13.66
CA ASN A 31 -0.86 -0.26 -14.01
C ASN A 31 -1.21 -1.17 -12.83
N LEU A 32 -2.11 -0.71 -11.96
CA LEU A 32 -2.63 -1.50 -10.82
C LEU A 32 -3.40 -2.76 -11.24
N ARG A 33 -3.66 -2.94 -12.54
CA ARG A 33 -4.30 -4.13 -13.12
C ARG A 33 -3.31 -5.25 -13.42
N ASP A 34 -2.01 -4.96 -13.37
CA ASP A 34 -0.95 -5.96 -13.50
C ASP A 34 -0.64 -6.55 -12.13
N GLU A 35 -0.89 -7.85 -11.96
CA GLU A 35 -0.61 -8.60 -10.74
C GLU A 35 0.84 -8.40 -10.26
N THR A 36 1.80 -8.30 -11.17
CA THR A 36 3.21 -8.12 -10.84
C THR A 36 3.46 -6.77 -10.19
N VAL A 37 2.88 -5.72 -10.76
CA VAL A 37 2.98 -4.34 -10.26
C VAL A 37 2.25 -4.20 -8.93
N LEU A 38 1.06 -4.80 -8.83
CA LEU A 38 0.26 -4.79 -7.62
C LEU A 38 0.97 -5.53 -6.47
N ARG A 39 1.55 -6.70 -6.74
CA ARG A 39 2.32 -7.47 -5.74
C ARG A 39 3.54 -6.70 -5.25
N GLN A 40 4.31 -6.10 -6.17
CA GLN A 40 5.45 -5.24 -5.80
C GLN A 40 5.03 -4.05 -4.95
N LEU A 41 3.91 -3.43 -5.30
CA LEU A 41 3.36 -2.32 -4.55
C LEU A 41 2.97 -2.73 -3.13
N ILE A 42 2.21 -3.82 -2.98
CA ILE A 42 1.79 -4.35 -1.67
C ILE A 42 3.02 -4.61 -0.79
N HIS A 43 4.03 -5.27 -1.36
CA HIS A 43 5.28 -5.54 -0.66
C HIS A 43 5.99 -4.26 -0.19
N GLN A 44 6.03 -3.25 -1.06
CA GLN A 44 6.67 -1.97 -0.75
C GLN A 44 5.89 -1.19 0.32
N VAL A 45 4.56 -1.21 0.29
CA VAL A 45 3.71 -0.63 1.35
C VAL A 45 3.92 -1.36 2.66
N ALA A 46 3.94 -2.69 2.63
CA ALA A 46 4.15 -3.55 3.78
C ALA A 46 5.47 -3.22 4.49
N LEU A 47 6.57 -3.14 3.72
CA LEU A 47 7.88 -2.73 4.22
C LEU A 47 7.88 -1.32 4.83
N MET A 48 7.26 -0.34 4.15
CA MET A 48 7.14 1.03 4.68
C MET A 48 6.32 1.07 5.98
N ALA A 49 5.29 0.26 6.08
CA ALA A 49 4.44 0.14 7.26
C ALA A 49 5.06 -0.72 8.39
N GLY A 50 6.24 -1.32 8.14
CA GLY A 50 6.85 -2.28 9.06
C GLY A 50 5.98 -3.52 9.31
N ARG A 51 5.13 -3.90 8.35
CA ARG A 51 4.31 -5.10 8.38
C ARG A 51 4.86 -6.11 7.38
N GLU A 52 4.99 -7.36 7.78
CA GLU A 52 5.30 -8.44 6.85
C GLU A 52 4.00 -8.95 6.23
N VAL A 53 3.94 -8.97 4.90
CA VAL A 53 2.85 -9.58 4.15
C VAL A 53 3.38 -10.86 3.50
N PRO A 54 3.00 -12.06 3.98
CA PRO A 54 3.38 -13.32 3.35
C PRO A 54 2.70 -13.46 1.99
N LYS A 55 3.32 -14.24 1.09
CA LYS A 55 2.85 -14.45 -0.30
C LYS A 55 1.37 -14.83 -0.40
N GLU A 56 0.86 -15.63 0.54
CA GLU A 56 -0.54 -16.02 0.55
C GLU A 56 -1.47 -14.82 0.77
N GLN A 57 -1.10 -13.88 1.64
CA GLN A 57 -1.86 -12.65 1.84
C GLN A 57 -1.75 -11.73 0.63
N GLU A 58 -0.58 -11.61 0.01
CA GLU A 58 -0.43 -10.86 -1.25
C GLU A 58 -1.35 -11.43 -2.34
N ASP A 59 -1.35 -12.76 -2.53
CA ASP A 59 -2.20 -13.43 -3.51
C ASP A 59 -3.69 -13.26 -3.22
N GLN A 60 -4.10 -13.26 -1.95
CA GLN A 60 -5.49 -12.98 -1.58
C GLN A 60 -5.89 -11.54 -1.95
N ILE A 61 -5.00 -10.57 -1.71
CA ILE A 61 -5.24 -9.16 -2.06
C ILE A 61 -5.33 -9.01 -3.58
N VAL A 62 -4.40 -9.61 -4.33
CA VAL A 62 -4.39 -9.59 -5.80
C VAL A 62 -5.67 -10.20 -6.38
N LYS A 63 -6.13 -11.34 -5.83
CA LYS A 63 -7.34 -12.03 -6.30
C LYS A 63 -8.64 -11.31 -5.95
N ALA A 64 -8.62 -10.40 -4.98
CA ALA A 64 -9.81 -9.68 -4.54
C ALA A 64 -10.16 -8.49 -5.45
N ILE A 65 -9.32 -8.14 -6.43
CA ILE A 65 -9.47 -6.99 -7.33
C ILE A 65 -9.99 -7.42 -8.71
#